data_AF-A0AB72VA19-F1
#
_entry.id   AF-A0AB72VA19-F1
#
_cell.length_a   1.000
_cell.length_b   1.000
_cell.length_c   1.000
_cell.angle_alpha   90.00
_cell.angle_beta   90.00
_cell.angle_gamma   90.00
#
_symmetry.space_group_name_H-M   'P 1'
#
loop_
_entity.id
_entity.type
_entity.pdbx_description
1 polymer ?
#
loop_
_entity_poly.entity_id
_entity_poly.type
_entity_poly.pdbx_seq_one_letter_code
_entity_poly.pdbx_strand_id
1 'polypeptide(L)' 'MIFSEEILHTDWFAALTAFVAINTTIYVVLAIAKTLPKIYVTDYLPRNYERAETRSIYPDVEEPKRKKPEKKD' A
#
# COMPACT_ATOMS: atom_id res chain seq x y z
N MET A 1 17.22 10.72 37.01
CA MET A 1 16.39 11.69 36.28
C MET A 1 17.24 12.93 36.07
N ILE A 2 17.36 13.45 34.84
CA ILE A 2 18.31 14.54 34.51
C ILE A 2 17.83 15.91 35.02
N PHE A 3 16.54 16.06 35.31
CA PHE A 3 15.93 17.27 35.87
C PHE A 3 15.34 17.00 37.25
N SER A 4 15.34 18.02 38.10
CA SER A 4 14.65 18.03 39.39
C SER A 4 13.14 18.14 39.20
N GLU A 5 12.37 17.50 40.08
CA GLU A 5 10.89 17.49 40.07
C GLU A 5 10.31 18.91 40.04
N GLU A 6 10.90 19.82 40.81
CA GLU A 6 10.48 21.22 40.91
C GLU A 6 10.48 21.94 39.56
N ILE A 7 11.45 21.64 38.68
CA ILE A 7 11.57 22.29 37.37
C ILE A 7 10.46 21.82 36.43
N LEU A 8 10.06 20.56 36.53
CA LEU A 8 9.02 19.96 35.67
C LEU A 8 7.62 20.54 35.95
N HIS A 9 7.36 20.96 37.18
CA HIS A 9 6.08 21.56 37.60
C HIS A 9 6.00 23.07 37.38
N THR A 10 7.01 23.69 36.76
CA THR A 10 6.98 25.12 36.48
C THR A 10 6.23 25.43 35.18
N ASP A 11 5.46 26.52 35.20
CA ASP A 11 4.62 26.94 34.06
C ASP A 11 5.45 27.25 32.79
N TRP A 12 6.63 27.84 32.95
CA TRP A 12 7.51 28.15 31.81
C TRP A 12 8.03 26.90 31.12
N PHE A 13 8.35 25.85 31.89
CA PHE A 13 8.80 24.57 31.37
C PHE A 13 7.66 23.85 30.64
N ALA A 14 6.44 23.91 31.19
CA ALA A 14 5.25 23.38 30.56
C ALA A 14 4.98 24.07 29.20
N ALA A 15 5.11 25.38 29.11
CA ALA A 15 4.93 26.14 27.87
C ALA A 15 5.96 25.74 26.79
N LEU A 16 7.25 25.64 27.16
CA LEU A 16 8.31 25.20 26.25
C LEU A 16 8.10 23.76 25.77
N THR A 17 7.73 22.87 26.69
CA THR A 17 7.48 21.47 26.38
C THR A 17 6.28 21.33 25.44
N ALA A 18 5.21 22.08 25.69
CA ALA A 18 4.05 22.11 24.80
C ALA A 18 4.41 22.61 23.40
N PHE A 19 5.21 23.67 23.29
CA PHE A 19 5.65 24.19 21.99
C PHE A 19 6.43 23.15 21.18
N VAL A 20 7.41 22.49 21.82
CA VAL A 20 8.21 21.42 21.20
C VAL A 20 7.35 20.21 20.87
N ALA A 21 6.45 19.81 21.77
CA ALA A 21 5.57 18.67 21.60
C ALA A 21 4.60 18.88 20.42
N ILE A 22 4.00 20.06 20.29
CA ILE A 22 3.11 20.40 19.18
C ILE A 22 3.87 20.32 17.86
N ASN A 23 5.01 21.00 17.76
CA ASN A 23 5.82 21.03 16.55
C ASN A 23 6.24 19.62 16.12
N THR A 24 6.79 18.85 17.06
CA THR A 24 7.23 17.48 16.84
C THR A 24 6.06 16.59 16.43
N THR A 25 4.93 16.65 17.14
CA THR A 25 3.75 15.82 16.85
C THR A 25 3.22 16.11 15.45
N ILE A 26 3.11 17.37 15.05
CA ILE A 26 2.67 17.74 13.70
C ILE A 26 3.61 17.15 12.66
N TYR A 27 4.93 17.33 12.81
CA TYR A 27 5.88 16.81 11.83
C TYR A 27 5.93 15.28 11.80
N VAL A 28 5.82 14.61 12.94
CA VAL A 28 5.75 13.14 13.00
C VAL A 28 4.50 12.63 12.30
N VAL A 29 3.34 13.25 12.55
CA VAL A 29 2.09 12.89 11.87
C VAL A 29 2.22 13.07 10.35
N LEU A 30 2.78 14.20 9.91
CA LEU A 30 3.02 14.45 8.49
C LEU A 30 4.05 13.47 7.91
N ALA A 31 5.12 13.16 8.64
CA ALA A 31 6.13 12.20 8.22
C ALA A 31 5.52 10.82 8.06
N ILE A 32 4.72 10.34 9.01
CA ILE A 32 4.00 9.05 8.90
C ILE A 32 3.07 9.10 7.70
N ALA A 33 2.19 10.10 7.62
CA ALA A 33 1.23 10.23 6.53
C ALA A 33 1.90 10.27 5.13
N LYS A 34 3.10 10.85 5.04
CA LYS A 34 3.84 11.03 3.78
C LYS A 34 4.83 9.90 3.49
N THR A 35 5.29 9.16 4.49
CA THR A 35 6.17 7.99 4.33
C THR A 35 5.38 6.73 3.98
N LEU A 36 4.08 6.67 4.30
CA LEU A 36 3.24 5.60 3.79
C LEU A 36 3.21 5.64 2.25
N PRO A 37 3.66 4.58 1.56
CA PRO A 37 3.49 4.49 0.12
C PRO A 37 1.99 4.55 -0.20
N LYS A 38 1.62 5.08 -1.36
CA LYS A 38 0.21 5.11 -1.80
C LYS A 38 -0.26 3.66 -2.02
N ILE A 39 -0.87 3.08 -0.99
CA ILE A 39 -1.39 1.71 -1.01
C ILE A 39 -2.61 1.71 -1.95
N TYR A 40 -2.40 1.34 -3.21
CA TYR A 40 -3.50 1.06 -4.12
C TYR A 40 -4.07 -0.30 -3.76
N VAL A 41 -5.32 -0.36 -3.26
CA VAL A 41 -6.03 -1.62 -3.00
C VAL A 41 -6.06 -2.54 -4.24
N THR A 42 -6.01 -1.94 -5.43
CA THR A 42 -5.93 -2.62 -6.73
C THR A 42 -4.61 -3.34 -6.98
N ASP A 43 -3.49 -2.91 -6.36
CA ASP A 43 -2.19 -3.60 -6.47
C ASP A 43 -2.12 -4.86 -5.60
N TYR A 44 -2.95 -4.93 -4.55
CA TYR A 44 -3.06 -6.12 -3.69
C TYR A 44 -4.05 -7.15 -4.24
N LEU A 45 -4.90 -6.76 -5.20
CA LEU A 45 -5.83 -7.68 -5.84
C LEU A 45 -5.07 -8.46 -6.93
N PRO A 46 -5.15 -9.79 -6.96
CA PRO A 46 -4.51 -10.57 -8.01
C PRO A 46 -5.04 -10.10 -9.36
N ARG A 47 -4.14 -9.51 -10.16
CA ARG A 47 -4.47 -9.08 -11.51
C ARG A 47 -4.64 -10.34 -12.35
N ASN A 48 -5.85 -10.56 -12.86
CA ASN A 48 -6.09 -11.57 -13.87
C ASN A 48 -5.36 -11.14 -15.14
N TYR A 49 -4.18 -11.71 -15.37
CA TYR A 49 -3.45 -11.57 -16.63
C TYR A 49 -4.17 -12.37 -17.71
N GLU A 50 -5.24 -11.81 -18.26
CA GLU A 50 -5.83 -12.35 -19.48
C GLU A 50 -4.93 -11.97 -20.66
N ARG A 51 -4.39 -13.00 -21.32
CA ARG A 51 -3.49 -12.83 -22.46
C ARG A 51 -4.33 -12.42 -23.67
N ALA A 52 -4.31 -11.13 -24.01
CA ALA A 52 -5.11 -10.58 -25.12
C ALA A 52 -4.70 -11.13 -26.49
N GLU A 53 -3.45 -11.59 -26.63
CA GLU A 53 -2.91 -12.08 -27.91
C GLU A 53 -2.11 -13.37 -27.72
N THR A 54 -2.41 -14.36 -28.56
CA THR A 54 -1.62 -15.58 -28.70
C THR A 54 -0.31 -15.24 -29.42
N ARG A 55 0.75 -15.00 -28.66
CA ARG A 55 2.12 -14.89 -29.18
C ARG A 55 2.75 -16.27 -29.39
N SER A 56 2.04 -17.19 -30.07
CA SER A 56 2.65 -18.44 -30.50
C SER A 56 3.62 -18.15 -31.64
N ILE A 57 4.79 -18.78 -31.60
CA ILE A 57 5.74 -18.81 -32.72
C ILE A 57 5.34 -19.86 -33.77
N TYR A 58 4.30 -20.64 -33.44
CA TYR A 58 3.69 -21.61 -34.34
C TYR A 58 2.55 -20.91 -35.05
N PRO A 59 2.48 -20.99 -36.39
CA PRO A 59 1.31 -20.54 -37.11
C PRO A 59 0.09 -21.29 -36.57
N ASP A 60 -1.02 -20.57 -36.41
CA ASP A 60 -2.32 -21.17 -36.11
C ASP A 60 -2.70 -22.04 -37.30
N VAL A 61 -2.21 -23.27 -37.29
CA VAL A 61 -2.66 -24.29 -38.23
C VAL A 61 -4.13 -24.46 -37.92
N GLU A 62 -5.00 -24.22 -38.89
CA GLU A 62 -6.43 -24.51 -38.76
C GLU A 62 -6.57 -26.00 -38.45
N GLU A 63 -6.53 -26.36 -37.17
CA GLU A 63 -6.79 -27.72 -36.76
C GLU A 63 -8.22 -28.02 -37.22
N PRO A 64 -8.41 -29.05 -38.05
CA PRO A 64 -9.74 -29.40 -38.51
C PRO A 64 -10.58 -29.67 -37.27
N LYS A 65 -11.62 -28.86 -37.06
CA LYS A 65 -12.52 -28.93 -35.90
C LYS A 65 -12.88 -30.39 -35.66
N ARG A 66 -12.27 -31.02 -34.65
CA ARG A 66 -12.67 -32.36 -34.23
C ARG A 66 -14.12 -32.24 -33.80
N LYS A 67 -15.02 -32.78 -34.62
CA LYS A 67 -16.43 -32.90 -34.27
C LYS A 67 -16.50 -33.65 -32.94
N LYS A 68 -16.97 -32.96 -31.90
CA LYS A 68 -17.33 -33.60 -30.63
C LYS A 68 -18.29 -34.74 -30.98
N PRO A 69 -18.08 -35.97 -30.48
CA PRO A 69 -19.07 -37.02 -30.69
C PRO A 69 -20.37 -36.56 -30.04
N GLU A 70 -21.40 -36.43 -30.87
CA GLU A 70 -22.77 -36.22 -30.44
C GLU A 70 -23.13 -37.42 -29.55
N LYS A 71 -23.30 -37.17 -28.25
CA LYS A 71 -23.84 -38.17 -27.33
C LYS A 71 -25.26 -38.46 -27.81
N LYS A 72 -25.47 -39.63 -28.39
CA LYS A 72 -26.80 -40.24 -28.46
C LYS A 72 -27.09 -40.87 -27.11
N ASP A 73 -28.24 -40.44 -26.59
CA ASP A 73 -29.04 -40.98 -25.50
C ASP A 73 -28.59 -40.68 -24.06
#